data_AF-A0A7L7IM91-F1
#
_entry.id   AF-A0A7L7IM91-F1
#
_cell.length_a   1.000
_cell.length_b   1.000
_cell.length_c   1.000
_cell.angle_alpha   90.00
_cell.angle_beta   90.00
_cell.angle_gamma   90.00
#
_symmetry.space_group_name_H-M   'P 1'
#
loop_
_entity.id
_entity.type
_entity.pdbx_description
1 polymer ?
#
loop_
_entity_poly.entity_id
_entity_poly.type
_entity_poly.pdbx_seq_one_letter_code
_entity_poly.pdbx_strand_id
1 'polypeptide(L)'
;MKNGIFKYSLLAGAMAFSGLVMANPSATLAVKGQVSTGTCTATLTKTNIDLGNISADILPTTKSYQAATDVDDYLYVDCTSPLKMQVSLTDNRADSPIPAADINSSFAKDGNIMGLGKTNTGENIGGYTMSLFTINASVDGKTTYMNVLSKTSDESATWVIEQDKSKTNISPLNNAAGLTTKSYISLSLSNGKTPYPTTSSEYRFKINAYISSKLRSITDQQTIDGNVTFNVDYL
;
A
#
# COMPACT_ATOMS: atom_id res chain seq x y z
N MET A 1 93.75 61.43 -37.32
CA MET A 1 93.25 62.12 -38.54
C MET A 1 92.23 61.18 -39.15
N LYS A 2 90.93 61.45 -39.31
CA LYS A 2 90.20 62.68 -39.65
C LYS A 2 88.83 62.66 -38.95
N ASN A 3 88.34 63.86 -38.64
CA ASN A 3 87.09 64.16 -37.94
C ASN A 3 85.87 64.17 -38.88
N GLY A 4 84.70 63.87 -38.29
CA GLY A 4 83.39 64.52 -38.51
C GLY A 4 82.70 64.32 -39.88
N ILE A 5 81.41 64.61 -40.08
CA ILE A 5 80.30 65.15 -39.26
C ILE A 5 79.07 65.23 -40.23
N PHE A 6 77.84 65.23 -39.69
CA PHE A 6 76.52 65.61 -40.31
C PHE A 6 75.75 64.63 -41.22
N LYS A 7 74.40 64.57 -41.25
CA LYS A 7 73.25 65.02 -40.42
C LYS A 7 71.91 64.62 -41.14
N TYR A 8 70.78 64.68 -40.41
CA TYR A 8 69.34 64.75 -40.84
C TYR A 8 68.70 63.42 -41.34
N SER A 9 67.43 63.05 -41.12
CA SER A 9 66.21 63.66 -40.52
C SER A 9 65.14 62.56 -40.28
N LEU A 10 64.09 62.91 -39.51
CA LEU A 10 62.92 62.13 -39.04
C LEU A 10 62.09 61.35 -40.09
N LEU A 11 61.41 60.25 -39.69
CA LEU A 11 59.92 60.11 -39.71
C LEU A 11 59.38 58.78 -39.14
N ALA A 12 58.31 58.88 -38.33
CA ALA A 12 57.14 57.99 -38.11
C ALA A 12 57.34 56.49 -37.77
N GLY A 13 56.56 55.83 -36.90
CA GLY A 13 55.30 56.17 -36.27
C GLY A 13 54.92 55.10 -35.23
N ALA A 14 53.92 55.44 -34.42
CA ALA A 14 53.36 54.66 -33.32
C ALA A 14 52.93 53.24 -33.70
N MET A 15 52.85 52.34 -32.71
CA MET A 15 51.59 51.68 -32.34
C MET A 15 51.75 50.85 -31.06
N ALA A 16 50.95 51.20 -30.06
CA ALA A 16 50.65 50.36 -28.93
C ALA A 16 50.02 49.05 -29.40
N PHE A 17 50.42 47.91 -28.83
CA PHE A 17 49.57 46.71 -28.79
C PHE A 17 49.01 46.57 -27.38
N SER A 18 47.92 47.29 -27.15
CA SER A 18 46.91 46.95 -26.14
C SER A 18 45.81 46.16 -26.84
N GLY A 19 45.48 44.98 -26.31
CA GLY A 19 44.40 44.11 -26.78
C GLY A 19 44.91 43.00 -27.72
N LEU A 20 44.47 41.76 -27.64
CA LEU A 20 43.14 41.29 -27.26
C LEU A 20 43.26 39.95 -26.52
N VAL A 21 42.75 39.87 -25.29
CA VAL A 21 42.27 38.59 -24.76
C VAL A 21 41.15 38.16 -25.70
N MET A 22 41.41 37.13 -26.51
CA MET A 22 40.42 36.49 -27.35
C MET A 22 39.45 35.76 -26.42
N ALA A 23 38.38 36.43 -25.99
CA ALA A 23 37.25 35.78 -25.34
C ALA A 23 36.66 34.79 -26.34
N ASN A 24 36.82 33.49 -26.09
CA ASN A 24 36.27 32.46 -26.94
C ASN A 24 34.75 32.40 -26.65
N PRO A 25 33.87 32.85 -27.57
CA PRO A 25 32.45 32.93 -27.27
C PRO A 25 31.91 31.50 -27.12
N SER A 26 31.46 31.17 -25.92
CA SER A 26 30.76 29.92 -25.63
C SER A 26 29.35 30.24 -25.13
N ALA A 27 28.40 29.42 -25.55
CA ALA A 27 27.02 29.49 -25.09
C ALA A 27 26.65 28.16 -24.44
N THR A 28 25.99 28.24 -23.28
CA THR A 28 25.51 27.06 -22.56
C THR A 28 23.99 26.99 -22.69
N LEU A 29 23.50 25.93 -23.34
CA LEU A 29 22.08 25.60 -23.34
C LEU A 29 21.79 24.67 -22.16
N ALA A 30 21.08 25.19 -21.16
CA ALA A 30 20.60 24.37 -20.05
C ALA A 30 19.21 23.82 -20.39
N VAL A 31 19.13 22.51 -20.66
CA VAL A 31 17.85 21.79 -20.75
C VAL A 31 17.51 21.27 -19.36
N LYS A 32 16.50 21.86 -18.73
CA LYS A 32 16.02 21.49 -17.40
C LYS A 32 14.57 21.05 -17.48
N GLY A 33 14.22 20.05 -16.68
CA GLY A 33 12.87 19.56 -16.52
C GLY A 33 12.75 18.69 -15.28
N GLN A 34 11.52 18.38 -14.89
CA GLN A 34 11.21 17.43 -13.82
C GLN A 34 10.28 16.36 -14.37
N VAL A 35 10.51 15.11 -13.98
CA VAL A 35 9.61 13.98 -14.26
C VAL A 35 8.88 13.66 -12.95
N SER A 36 7.55 13.67 -12.98
CA SER A 36 6.71 13.19 -11.89
C SER A 36 6.16 11.81 -12.25
N THR A 37 6.06 10.92 -11.27
CA THR A 37 5.24 9.72 -11.41
C THR A 37 3.76 10.11 -11.37
N GLY A 38 2.89 9.26 -11.92
CA GLY A 38 1.47 9.36 -11.60
C GLY A 38 1.22 9.14 -10.11
N THR A 39 0.01 9.49 -9.66
CA THR A 39 -0.44 9.29 -8.28
C THR A 39 -1.69 8.42 -8.28
N CYS A 40 -1.85 7.57 -7.26
CA CYS A 40 -3.07 6.80 -7.04
C CYS A 40 -3.87 7.32 -5.84
N THR A 41 -5.19 7.18 -5.89
CA THR A 41 -6.13 7.42 -4.79
C THR A 41 -6.83 6.11 -4.46
N ALA A 42 -6.94 5.79 -3.18
CA ALA A 42 -7.60 4.59 -2.70
C ALA A 42 -8.91 4.96 -1.99
N THR A 43 -10.02 4.29 -2.34
CA THR A 43 -11.35 4.57 -1.80
C THR A 43 -12.04 3.26 -1.42
N LEU A 44 -12.59 3.19 -0.21
CA LEU A 44 -13.46 2.10 0.23
C LEU A 44 -14.93 2.45 -0.04
N THR A 45 -15.73 1.45 -0.43
CA THR A 45 -17.18 1.64 -0.56
C THR A 45 -17.83 1.81 0.81
N LYS A 46 -17.37 1.05 1.81
CA LYS A 46 -17.82 1.15 3.20
C LYS A 46 -16.65 1.58 4.08
N THR A 47 -16.73 2.77 4.64
CA THR A 47 -15.77 3.24 5.64
C THR A 47 -16.14 2.80 7.06
N ASN A 48 -17.32 2.20 7.24
CA ASN A 48 -17.82 1.70 8.52
C ASN A 48 -18.66 0.43 8.30
N ILE A 49 -18.42 -0.59 9.12
CA ILE A 49 -19.26 -1.79 9.21
C ILE A 49 -19.89 -1.78 10.59
N ASP A 50 -21.18 -1.43 10.64
CA ASP A 50 -21.93 -1.45 11.88
C ASP A 50 -22.35 -2.88 12.22
N LEU A 51 -21.87 -3.38 13.36
CA LEU A 51 -22.24 -4.69 13.91
C LEU A 51 -23.51 -4.60 14.78
N GLY A 52 -24.03 -3.40 15.00
CA GLY A 52 -25.15 -3.12 15.88
C GLY A 52 -24.83 -3.38 17.35
N ASN A 53 -25.89 -3.43 18.15
CA ASN A 53 -25.80 -3.75 19.57
C ASN A 53 -25.85 -5.27 19.77
N ILE A 54 -24.79 -5.82 20.33
CA ILE A 54 -24.67 -7.25 20.62
C ILE A 54 -24.86 -7.44 22.13
N SER A 55 -25.94 -8.14 22.51
CA SER A 55 -26.18 -8.45 23.92
C SER A 55 -25.16 -9.46 24.44
N ALA A 56 -24.68 -9.27 25.68
CA ALA A 56 -23.82 -10.25 26.35
C ALA A 56 -24.53 -11.60 26.54
N ASP A 57 -25.87 -11.61 26.63
CA ASP A 57 -26.68 -12.80 26.89
C ASP A 57 -26.67 -13.80 25.72
N ILE A 58 -26.51 -13.30 24.49
CA ILE A 58 -26.44 -14.15 23.29
C ILE A 58 -25.05 -14.74 23.06
N LEU A 59 -24.06 -14.29 23.83
CA LEU A 59 -22.69 -14.81 23.69
C LEU A 59 -22.62 -16.25 24.22
N PRO A 60 -21.97 -17.16 23.47
CA PRO A 60 -21.83 -18.54 23.87
C PRO A 60 -20.96 -18.67 25.12
N THR A 61 -21.01 -19.83 25.78
CA THR A 61 -20.19 -20.10 26.96
C THR A 61 -18.71 -20.31 26.63
N THR A 62 -18.42 -20.76 25.40
CA THR A 62 -17.08 -20.96 24.88
C THR A 62 -17.03 -20.51 23.42
N LYS A 63 -15.84 -20.15 22.94
CA LYS A 63 -15.60 -19.67 21.57
C LYS A 63 -16.33 -18.38 21.24
N SER A 64 -16.08 -17.84 20.06
CA SER A 64 -16.66 -16.58 19.63
C SER A 64 -18.10 -16.71 19.15
N TYR A 65 -18.89 -15.67 19.35
CA TYR A 65 -20.12 -15.43 18.60
C TYR A 65 -19.80 -14.82 17.22
N GLN A 66 -20.39 -15.34 16.14
CA GLN A 66 -20.23 -14.75 14.81
C GLN A 66 -21.22 -13.59 14.63
N ALA A 67 -20.71 -12.37 14.74
CA ALA A 67 -21.51 -11.13 14.68
C ALA A 67 -21.80 -10.66 13.26
N ALA A 68 -20.91 -10.95 12.31
CA ALA A 68 -21.13 -10.66 10.91
C ALA A 68 -20.55 -11.76 10.03
N THR A 69 -21.24 -12.03 8.92
CA THR A 69 -20.87 -13.10 7.99
C THR A 69 -20.85 -12.55 6.57
N ASP A 70 -19.72 -12.76 5.87
CA ASP A 70 -19.54 -12.46 4.45
C ASP A 70 -20.00 -11.04 4.05
N VAL A 71 -19.71 -10.03 4.89
CA VAL A 71 -19.98 -8.63 4.56
C VAL A 71 -19.07 -8.20 3.43
N ASP A 72 -19.66 -7.83 2.29
CA ASP A 72 -18.92 -7.35 1.13
C ASP A 72 -18.47 -5.89 1.30
N ASP A 73 -17.23 -5.61 0.93
CA ASP A 73 -16.70 -4.27 0.73
C ASP A 73 -15.73 -4.25 -0.47
N TYR A 74 -15.48 -3.07 -1.02
CA TYR A 74 -14.67 -2.88 -2.22
C TYR A 74 -13.66 -1.76 -1.99
N LEU A 75 -12.40 -2.05 -2.27
CA LEU A 75 -11.35 -1.06 -2.44
C LEU A 75 -11.18 -0.75 -3.92
N TYR A 76 -11.40 0.52 -4.26
CA TYR A 76 -11.08 1.09 -5.56
C TYR A 76 -9.75 1.82 -5.48
N VAL A 77 -8.86 1.57 -6.43
CA VAL A 77 -7.60 2.32 -6.58
C VAL A 77 -7.53 2.92 -7.97
N ASP A 78 -7.59 4.24 -8.05
CA ASP A 78 -7.58 5.02 -9.29
C ASP A 78 -6.29 5.83 -9.41
N CYS A 79 -5.61 5.74 -10.54
CA CYS A 79 -4.32 6.37 -10.79
C CYS A 79 -4.34 7.28 -12.00
N THR A 80 -3.57 8.38 -11.94
CA THR A 80 -3.48 9.36 -13.04
C THR A 80 -2.71 8.84 -14.26
N SER A 81 -2.00 7.72 -14.12
CA SER A 81 -1.29 7.02 -15.19
C SER A 81 -1.14 5.53 -14.84
N PRO A 82 -0.87 4.63 -15.81
CA PRO A 82 -0.66 3.22 -15.52
C PRO A 82 0.50 2.99 -14.56
N LEU A 83 0.24 2.40 -13.39
CA LEU A 83 1.24 2.11 -12.35
C LEU A 83 1.14 0.68 -11.86
N LYS A 84 2.29 0.06 -11.58
CA LYS A 84 2.34 -1.20 -10.84
C LYS A 84 2.20 -0.89 -9.37
N MET A 85 1.32 -1.62 -8.69
CA MET A 85 1.03 -1.38 -7.28
C MET A 85 0.89 -2.69 -6.52
N GLN A 86 1.10 -2.62 -5.22
CA GLN A 86 0.68 -3.64 -4.28
C GLN A 86 -0.20 -3.01 -3.20
N VAL A 87 -1.12 -3.81 -2.66
CA VAL A 87 -1.93 -3.46 -1.50
C VAL A 87 -1.49 -4.29 -0.32
N SER A 88 -1.34 -3.65 0.83
CA SER A 88 -1.14 -4.31 2.13
C SER A 88 -2.11 -3.75 3.16
N LEU A 89 -2.18 -4.41 4.31
CA LEU A 89 -3.04 -4.00 5.42
C LEU A 89 -2.21 -3.70 6.66
N THR A 90 -2.67 -2.77 7.48
CA THR A 90 -2.19 -2.52 8.83
C THR A 90 -3.36 -2.54 9.79
N ASP A 91 -3.32 -3.44 10.76
CA ASP A 91 -4.33 -3.51 11.82
C ASP A 91 -4.00 -2.49 12.91
N ASN A 92 -4.81 -1.46 13.06
CA ASN A 92 -4.59 -0.42 14.07
C ASN A 92 -4.98 -0.87 15.48
N ARG A 93 -5.39 -2.15 15.62
CA ARG A 93 -5.82 -2.84 16.83
C ARG A 93 -5.16 -4.21 16.97
N ALA A 94 -3.95 -4.38 16.40
CA ALA A 94 -3.18 -5.62 16.34
C ALA A 94 -2.89 -6.32 17.68
N ASP A 95 -2.99 -5.61 18.80
CA ASP A 95 -2.76 -6.12 20.15
C ASP A 95 -4.03 -6.65 20.83
N SER A 96 -5.17 -6.59 20.14
CA SER A 96 -6.50 -6.95 20.65
C SER A 96 -7.26 -8.09 19.95
N PRO A 97 -6.76 -8.79 18.92
CA PRO A 97 -7.50 -9.93 18.37
C PRO A 97 -7.62 -11.06 19.40
N ILE A 98 -8.74 -11.77 19.38
CA ILE A 98 -8.85 -13.05 20.09
C ILE A 98 -8.06 -14.15 19.36
N PRO A 99 -7.58 -15.18 20.08
CA PRO A 99 -6.84 -16.28 19.46
C PRO A 99 -7.67 -16.99 18.38
N ALA A 100 -7.04 -17.47 17.31
CA ALA A 100 -7.74 -18.22 16.26
C ALA A 100 -8.45 -19.47 16.79
N ALA A 101 -7.86 -20.12 17.80
CA ALA A 101 -8.47 -21.26 18.47
C ALA A 101 -9.85 -20.93 19.06
N ASP A 102 -10.12 -19.67 19.41
CA ASP A 102 -11.39 -19.24 19.98
C ASP A 102 -12.43 -18.84 18.92
N ILE A 103 -12.06 -18.85 17.63
CA ILE A 103 -12.98 -18.56 16.53
C ILE A 103 -13.41 -19.88 15.86
N ASN A 104 -14.72 -20.07 15.73
CA ASN A 104 -15.28 -21.23 15.02
C ASN A 104 -15.28 -21.02 13.50
N SER A 105 -14.10 -20.85 12.90
CA SER A 105 -13.94 -20.62 11.46
C SER A 105 -12.62 -21.22 10.98
N SER A 106 -12.69 -22.04 9.93
CA SER A 106 -11.50 -22.57 9.25
C SER A 106 -10.66 -21.49 8.55
N PHE A 107 -11.23 -20.29 8.37
CA PHE A 107 -10.55 -19.14 7.77
C PHE A 107 -9.82 -18.27 8.79
N ALA A 108 -10.06 -18.46 10.09
CA ALA A 108 -9.38 -17.75 11.16
C ALA A 108 -8.06 -18.47 11.49
N LYS A 109 -6.96 -17.74 11.39
CA LYS A 109 -5.61 -18.19 11.73
C LYS A 109 -4.91 -17.06 12.47
N ASP A 110 -4.02 -17.42 13.37
CA ASP A 110 -3.20 -16.41 14.02
C ASP A 110 -2.42 -15.64 12.94
N GLY A 111 -2.43 -14.31 13.06
CA GLY A 111 -1.87 -13.39 12.07
C GLY A 111 -2.81 -12.88 10.98
N ASN A 112 -3.99 -13.50 10.73
CA ASN A 112 -4.98 -12.93 9.79
C ASN A 112 -6.24 -12.36 10.47
N ILE A 113 -6.35 -12.52 11.78
CA ILE A 113 -7.42 -11.93 12.59
C ILE A 113 -6.98 -10.53 12.97
N MET A 114 -7.83 -9.55 12.67
CA MET A 114 -7.67 -8.16 13.05
C MET A 114 -8.45 -7.87 14.33
N GLY A 115 -7.92 -7.02 15.20
CA GLY A 115 -8.51 -6.75 16.51
C GLY A 115 -9.75 -5.86 16.48
N LEU A 116 -10.68 -6.13 17.41
CA LEU A 116 -11.88 -5.30 17.63
C LEU A 116 -11.77 -4.38 18.86
N GLY A 117 -10.55 -4.22 19.39
CA GLY A 117 -10.28 -3.44 20.59
C GLY A 117 -10.38 -4.26 21.88
N LYS A 118 -10.18 -3.57 23.00
CA LYS A 118 -10.20 -4.13 24.35
C LYS A 118 -11.31 -3.48 25.16
N THR A 119 -11.86 -4.23 26.12
CA THR A 119 -12.73 -3.67 27.15
C THR A 119 -11.96 -2.69 28.03
N ASN A 120 -12.68 -1.90 28.83
CA ASN A 120 -12.08 -1.02 29.83
C ASN A 120 -11.22 -1.79 30.86
N THR A 121 -11.45 -3.09 31.03
CA THR A 121 -10.69 -3.99 31.91
C THR A 121 -9.55 -4.71 31.19
N GLY A 122 -9.33 -4.44 29.91
CA GLY A 122 -8.24 -5.00 29.10
C GLY A 122 -8.53 -6.35 28.43
N GLU A 123 -9.77 -6.85 28.48
CA GLU A 123 -10.14 -8.09 27.78
C GLU A 123 -10.33 -7.83 26.28
N ASN A 124 -9.83 -8.74 25.44
CA ASN A 124 -9.99 -8.64 23.99
C ASN A 124 -11.46 -8.83 23.60
N ILE A 125 -12.04 -7.84 22.91
CA ILE A 125 -13.45 -7.82 22.52
C ILE A 125 -13.76 -8.91 21.50
N GLY A 126 -12.84 -9.14 20.58
CA GLY A 126 -13.05 -10.04 19.46
C GLY A 126 -12.05 -9.81 18.36
N GLY A 127 -12.39 -10.29 17.17
CA GLY A 127 -11.61 -10.05 15.99
C GLY A 127 -12.44 -10.18 14.73
N TYR A 128 -11.90 -9.74 13.60
CA TYR A 128 -12.50 -9.92 12.30
C TYR A 128 -11.47 -10.40 11.29
N THR A 129 -11.92 -11.16 10.31
CA THR A 129 -11.10 -11.62 9.20
C THR A 129 -11.56 -10.98 7.92
N MET A 130 -10.61 -10.80 7.00
CA MET A 130 -10.89 -10.30 5.66
C MET A 130 -10.28 -11.23 4.63
N SER A 131 -11.11 -11.63 3.67
CA SER A 131 -10.70 -12.48 2.55
C SER A 131 -10.99 -11.75 1.24
N LEU A 132 -10.03 -11.75 0.33
CA LEU A 132 -10.20 -11.22 -1.02
C LEU A 132 -11.06 -12.17 -1.86
N PHE A 133 -11.99 -11.61 -2.64
CA PHE A 133 -12.93 -12.28 -3.52
C PHE A 133 -12.79 -11.74 -4.95
N THR A 134 -12.43 -12.59 -5.91
CA THR A 134 -11.53 -12.14 -7.00
C THR A 134 -12.20 -11.81 -8.34
N ILE A 135 -13.50 -12.00 -8.50
CA ILE A 135 -14.11 -12.13 -9.84
C ILE A 135 -14.22 -10.85 -10.70
N ASN A 136 -13.98 -9.64 -10.16
CA ASN A 136 -14.28 -8.38 -10.88
C ASN A 136 -13.15 -7.32 -10.89
N ALA A 137 -11.90 -7.70 -10.66
CA ALA A 137 -10.80 -6.74 -10.81
C ALA A 137 -10.71 -6.25 -12.26
N SER A 138 -11.11 -5.00 -12.52
CA SER A 138 -11.02 -4.35 -13.84
C SER A 138 -9.84 -3.39 -13.89
N VAL A 139 -9.14 -3.35 -15.02
CA VAL A 139 -8.04 -2.43 -15.31
C VAL A 139 -8.41 -1.60 -16.52
N ASP A 140 -8.32 -0.28 -16.40
CA ASP A 140 -8.62 0.69 -17.45
C ASP A 140 -10.03 0.48 -18.08
N GLY A 141 -11.02 0.10 -17.26
CA GLY A 141 -12.40 -0.18 -17.71
C GLY A 141 -12.56 -1.45 -18.58
N LYS A 142 -11.51 -2.28 -18.71
CA LYS A 142 -11.54 -3.53 -19.47
C LYS A 142 -11.58 -4.74 -18.53
N THR A 143 -12.61 -5.55 -18.67
CA THR A 143 -12.86 -6.78 -17.90
C THR A 143 -12.01 -7.96 -18.41
N THR A 144 -10.71 -7.78 -18.59
CA THR A 144 -9.82 -8.92 -18.90
C THR A 144 -9.63 -9.71 -17.60
N TYR A 145 -9.85 -11.02 -17.59
CA TYR A 145 -9.72 -11.84 -16.37
C TYR A 145 -8.32 -11.68 -15.75
N MET A 146 -8.23 -10.91 -14.68
CA MET A 146 -6.98 -10.68 -13.97
C MET A 146 -6.79 -11.75 -12.90
N ASN A 147 -5.54 -12.17 -12.71
CA ASN A 147 -5.17 -13.02 -11.59
C ASN A 147 -4.88 -12.13 -10.37
N VAL A 148 -5.28 -12.60 -9.18
CA VAL A 148 -4.72 -12.06 -7.95
C VAL A 148 -3.35 -12.68 -7.74
N LEU A 149 -2.40 -11.81 -7.44
CA LEU A 149 -1.09 -12.18 -6.94
C LEU A 149 -1.05 -11.98 -5.44
N SER A 150 -0.33 -12.84 -4.74
CA SER A 150 0.05 -12.60 -3.35
C SER A 150 1.53 -12.88 -3.12
N LYS A 151 2.07 -12.34 -2.04
CA LYS A 151 3.37 -12.73 -1.47
C LYS A 151 3.37 -12.51 0.04
N THR A 152 4.32 -13.13 0.74
CA THR A 152 4.56 -12.88 2.17
C THR A 152 5.24 -11.53 2.37
N SER A 153 5.40 -11.12 3.63
CA SER A 153 6.15 -9.92 3.99
C SER A 153 7.67 -10.06 3.85
N ASP A 154 8.18 -11.26 3.57
CA ASP A 154 9.61 -11.51 3.41
C ASP A 154 10.17 -10.77 2.20
N GLU A 155 11.33 -10.13 2.34
CA GLU A 155 11.96 -9.36 1.27
C GLU A 155 12.30 -10.21 0.03
N SER A 156 12.63 -11.49 0.23
CA SER A 156 12.92 -12.43 -0.84
C SER A 156 11.68 -13.10 -1.45
N ALA A 157 10.47 -12.78 -0.97
CA ALA A 157 9.25 -13.42 -1.44
C ALA A 157 8.96 -13.05 -2.90
N THR A 158 8.57 -14.07 -3.68
CA THR A 158 8.15 -13.88 -5.06
C THR A 158 6.63 -13.89 -5.17
N TRP A 159 6.09 -13.21 -6.17
CA TRP A 159 4.66 -13.20 -6.45
C TRP A 159 4.18 -14.59 -6.87
N VAL A 160 3.13 -15.07 -6.21
CA VAL A 160 2.42 -16.30 -6.56
C VAL A 160 1.02 -15.98 -7.05
N ILE A 161 0.53 -16.75 -8.02
CA ILE A 161 -0.86 -16.64 -8.49
C ILE A 161 -1.75 -17.34 -7.46
N GLU A 162 -2.78 -16.63 -7.01
CA GLU A 162 -3.84 -17.18 -6.18
C GLU A 162 -4.75 -18.08 -7.04
N GLN A 163 -4.53 -19.39 -6.92
CA GLN A 163 -5.26 -20.43 -7.66
C GLN A 163 -6.72 -20.55 -7.20
N ASP A 164 -6.96 -20.38 -5.90
CA ASP A 164 -8.29 -20.37 -5.33
C ASP A 164 -8.89 -18.96 -5.43
N LYS A 165 -9.72 -18.77 -6.45
CA LYS A 165 -10.40 -17.49 -6.71
C LYS A 165 -11.59 -17.25 -5.76
N SER A 166 -11.91 -18.21 -4.89
CA SER A 166 -13.10 -18.15 -4.05
C SER A 166 -12.87 -17.41 -2.74
N LYS A 167 -11.73 -17.59 -2.04
CA LYS A 167 -11.36 -16.80 -0.84
C LYS A 167 -9.84 -16.82 -0.61
N THR A 168 -9.16 -15.69 -0.78
CA THR A 168 -7.74 -15.54 -0.36
C THR A 168 -7.66 -14.75 0.95
N ASN A 169 -7.19 -15.36 2.04
CA ASN A 169 -6.92 -14.64 3.28
C ASN A 169 -5.72 -13.71 3.14
N ILE A 170 -5.85 -12.50 3.65
CA ILE A 170 -4.76 -11.53 3.75
C ILE A 170 -4.51 -11.27 5.22
N SER A 171 -3.24 -11.23 5.58
CA SER A 171 -2.76 -10.87 6.91
C SER A 171 -2.23 -9.45 6.91
N PRO A 172 -2.64 -8.61 7.87
CA PRO A 172 -1.99 -7.33 8.11
C PRO A 172 -0.50 -7.50 8.40
N LEU A 173 0.32 -6.58 7.90
CA LEU A 173 1.78 -6.65 8.02
C LEU A 173 2.25 -6.76 9.47
N ASN A 174 1.59 -6.02 10.36
CA ASN A 174 1.88 -6.00 11.80
C ASN A 174 1.26 -7.17 12.58
N ASN A 175 0.34 -7.94 11.98
CA ASN A 175 -0.18 -9.18 12.55
C ASN A 175 0.62 -10.39 12.03
N ALA A 176 1.24 -10.25 10.85
CA ALA A 176 2.01 -11.26 10.14
C ALA A 176 3.47 -11.40 10.62
N ALA A 177 3.91 -10.63 11.62
CA ALA A 177 5.31 -10.63 12.05
C ALA A 177 5.76 -12.03 12.52
N GLY A 178 6.74 -12.62 11.81
CA GLY A 178 7.24 -13.97 12.09
C GLY A 178 6.37 -15.12 11.55
N LEU A 179 5.35 -14.82 10.74
CA LEU A 179 4.45 -15.80 10.14
C LEU A 179 4.61 -15.79 8.61
N THR A 180 4.44 -16.95 7.99
CA THR A 180 4.48 -17.11 6.52
C THR A 180 3.12 -16.83 5.89
N THR A 181 2.53 -15.69 6.24
CA THR A 181 1.19 -15.28 5.79
C THR A 181 1.23 -14.32 4.61
N LYS A 182 0.21 -14.42 3.74
CA LYS A 182 0.03 -13.54 2.57
C LYS A 182 -0.24 -12.13 3.05
N SER A 183 0.70 -11.22 2.81
CA SER A 183 0.66 -9.86 3.39
C SER A 183 0.55 -8.76 2.33
N TYR A 184 0.95 -9.07 1.10
CA TYR A 184 0.79 -8.20 -0.05
C TYR A 184 -0.08 -8.88 -1.09
N ILE A 185 -0.95 -8.10 -1.73
CA ILE A 185 -1.70 -8.50 -2.92
C ILE A 185 -1.43 -7.57 -4.08
N SER A 186 -1.59 -8.06 -5.29
CA SER A 186 -1.56 -7.27 -6.52
C SER A 186 -2.38 -7.97 -7.60
N LEU A 187 -2.47 -7.36 -8.77
CA LEU A 187 -3.20 -7.87 -9.93
C LEU A 187 -2.24 -8.09 -11.10
N SER A 188 -2.48 -9.12 -11.89
CA SER A 188 -1.75 -9.40 -13.12
C SER A 188 -2.66 -9.81 -14.27
N LEU A 189 -2.19 -9.66 -15.51
CA LEU A 189 -2.89 -10.22 -16.68
C LEU A 189 -3.09 -11.73 -16.51
N SER A 190 -4.01 -12.31 -17.27
CA SER A 190 -4.20 -13.76 -17.31
C SER A 190 -2.85 -14.47 -17.55
N ASN A 191 -2.46 -15.35 -16.62
CA ASN A 191 -1.17 -16.07 -16.57
C ASN A 191 0.09 -15.25 -16.24
N GLY A 192 -0.03 -13.95 -15.97
CA GLY A 192 1.06 -13.12 -15.48
C GLY A 192 1.42 -13.46 -14.04
N LYS A 193 2.73 -13.53 -13.73
CA LYS A 193 3.27 -13.75 -12.38
C LYS A 193 3.87 -12.49 -11.76
N THR A 194 3.59 -11.32 -12.33
CA THR A 194 4.10 -10.04 -11.85
C THR A 194 2.99 -8.99 -11.89
N PRO A 195 3.02 -8.01 -10.97
CA PRO A 195 2.10 -6.88 -10.95
C PRO A 195 2.02 -6.18 -12.31
N TYR A 196 0.80 -6.02 -12.81
CA TYR A 196 0.51 -5.36 -14.06
C TYR A 196 0.26 -3.87 -13.84
N PRO A 197 0.83 -2.96 -14.67
CA PRO A 197 0.54 -1.54 -14.56
C PRO A 197 -0.92 -1.23 -14.92
N THR A 198 -1.62 -0.49 -14.07
CA THR A 198 -3.04 -0.13 -14.27
C THR A 198 -3.34 1.32 -13.90
N THR A 199 -4.35 1.93 -14.53
CA THR A 199 -4.95 3.20 -14.10
C THR A 199 -6.11 3.03 -13.13
N SER A 200 -6.69 1.83 -13.01
CA SER A 200 -7.83 1.54 -12.12
C SER A 200 -7.73 0.11 -11.62
N SER A 201 -8.06 -0.16 -10.36
CA SER A 201 -8.24 -1.52 -9.87
C SER A 201 -9.35 -1.62 -8.83
N GLU A 202 -10.03 -2.76 -8.83
CA GLU A 202 -11.08 -3.10 -7.86
C GLU A 202 -10.67 -4.36 -7.11
N TYR A 203 -10.67 -4.29 -5.77
CA TYR A 203 -10.49 -5.42 -4.88
C TYR A 203 -11.75 -5.60 -4.05
N ARG A 204 -12.44 -6.72 -4.22
CA ARG A 204 -13.60 -7.07 -3.38
C ARG A 204 -13.15 -7.89 -2.19
N PHE A 205 -13.61 -7.52 -1.00
CA PHE A 205 -13.33 -8.21 0.24
C PHE A 205 -14.62 -8.75 0.85
N LYS A 206 -14.51 -9.91 1.50
CA LYS A 206 -15.51 -10.48 2.39
C LYS A 206 -15.00 -10.41 3.82
N ILE A 207 -15.80 -9.82 4.69
CA ILE A 207 -15.46 -9.57 6.09
C ILE A 207 -16.36 -10.42 6.98
N ASN A 208 -15.75 -11.08 7.96
CA ASN A 208 -16.44 -11.85 8.99
C ASN A 208 -15.98 -11.35 10.36
N ALA A 209 -16.91 -11.04 11.26
CA ALA A 209 -16.61 -10.49 12.58
C ALA A 209 -17.05 -11.46 13.69
N TYR A 210 -16.25 -11.52 14.75
CA TYR A 210 -16.37 -12.48 15.82
C TYR A 210 -16.20 -11.79 17.18
N ILE A 211 -17.13 -12.00 18.11
CA ILE A 211 -17.11 -11.44 19.46
C ILE A 211 -16.76 -12.53 20.47
N SER A 212 -15.84 -12.23 21.39
CA SER A 212 -15.37 -13.18 22.40
C SER A 212 -16.48 -13.63 23.35
N SER A 213 -16.56 -14.94 23.67
CA SER A 213 -17.43 -15.43 24.75
C SER A 213 -17.11 -14.81 26.10
N LYS A 214 -15.87 -14.33 26.32
CA LYS A 214 -15.47 -13.68 27.57
C LYS A 214 -16.29 -12.43 27.86
N LEU A 215 -16.88 -11.81 26.84
CA LEU A 215 -17.71 -10.62 27.03
C LEU A 215 -19.04 -10.94 27.71
N ARG A 216 -19.39 -12.22 27.87
CA ARG A 216 -20.59 -12.65 28.60
C ARG A 216 -20.59 -12.20 30.07
N SER A 217 -19.43 -11.93 30.66
CA SER A 217 -19.30 -11.51 32.06
C SER A 217 -19.08 -10.01 32.25
N ILE A 218 -19.20 -9.19 31.20
CA ILE A 218 -19.08 -7.73 31.34
C ILE A 218 -20.26 -7.18 32.14
N THR A 219 -20.00 -6.15 32.94
CA THR A 219 -21.02 -5.44 33.72
C THR A 219 -21.46 -4.14 33.06
N ASP A 220 -20.62 -3.60 32.18
CA ASP A 220 -20.82 -2.32 31.50
C ASP A 220 -20.74 -2.49 30.00
N GLN A 221 -21.46 -1.64 29.27
CA GLN A 221 -21.39 -1.60 27.82
C GLN A 221 -19.96 -1.29 27.35
N GLN A 222 -19.48 -2.07 26.39
CA GLN A 222 -18.16 -1.90 25.77
C GLN A 222 -18.34 -1.43 24.33
N THR A 223 -17.38 -0.65 23.83
CA THR A 223 -17.38 -0.20 22.44
C THR A 223 -16.55 -1.14 21.58
N ILE A 224 -17.14 -1.64 20.50
CA ILE A 224 -16.40 -2.38 19.47
C ILE A 224 -15.69 -1.36 18.59
N ASP A 225 -14.37 -1.48 18.47
CA ASP A 225 -13.54 -0.53 17.74
C ASP A 225 -12.48 -1.28 16.94
N GLY A 226 -12.91 -1.85 15.81
CA GLY A 226 -12.02 -2.46 14.83
C GLY A 226 -11.59 -1.44 13.78
N ASN A 227 -10.30 -1.42 13.45
CA ASN A 227 -9.77 -0.46 12.49
C ASN A 227 -8.59 -1.02 11.71
N VAL A 228 -8.66 -0.94 10.38
CA VAL A 228 -7.60 -1.39 9.45
C VAL A 228 -7.31 -0.30 8.43
N THR A 229 -6.03 -0.08 8.16
CA THR A 229 -5.56 0.78 7.07
C THR A 229 -5.20 -0.09 5.87
N PHE A 230 -5.65 0.32 4.69
CA PHE A 230 -5.17 -0.21 3.41
C PHE A 230 -4.04 0.66 2.90
N ASN A 231 -2.86 0.08 2.69
CA ASN A 231 -1.70 0.78 2.14
C ASN A 231 -1.55 0.42 0.67
N VAL A 232 -1.34 1.42 -0.18
CA VAL A 232 -1.07 1.24 -1.61
C VAL A 232 0.36 1.69 -1.88
N ASP A 233 1.23 0.74 -2.21
CA ASP A 233 2.63 1.02 -2.53
C ASP A 233 2.87 0.86 -4.03
N TYR A 234 3.67 1.77 -4.60
CA TYR A 234 4.12 1.68 -6.00
C TYR A 234 5.31 0.71 -6.13
N LEU A 235 5.37 -0.02 -7.25
CA LEU A 235 6.39 -1.04 -7.55
C LEU A 235 7.25 -0.72 -8.76
#